data_AF-A0A3B1AA41-F1
#
_entry.id   AF-A0A3B1AA41-F1
#
_cell.length_a   1.000
_cell.length_b   1.000
_cell.length_c   1.000
_cell.angle_alpha   90.00
_cell.angle_beta   90.00
_cell.angle_gamma   90.00
#
_symmetry.space_group_name_H-M   'P 1'
#
loop_
_entity.id
_entity.type
_entity.pdbx_description
1 polymer ?
#
loop_
_entity_poly.entity_id
_entity_poly.type
_entity_poly.pdbx_seq_one_letter_code
_entity_poly.pdbx_strand_id
1 'polypeptide(L)'
;MKKMKNTESISQGIAHANTILNDYGKVLSIFDQSTYGIPVSKLPHDKIEIKNAIQILLLELGSEDAKLQEGLITGYAILAQFISDEKIEILVKANSIFNKDNVDKTSYEIAETASKIINAIKLDMEELMNEIQLYISKNQSNSNQSS
;
A
#
# COMPACT_ATOMS: atom_id res chain seq x y z
N MET A 1 13.73 35.90 -11.04
CA MET A 1 12.34 35.45 -10.77
C MET A 1 12.07 33.95 -10.97
N LYS A 2 13.01 33.11 -11.42
CA LYS A 2 12.78 31.65 -11.61
C LYS A 2 12.93 30.79 -10.33
N LYS A 3 13.68 31.23 -9.31
CA LYS A 3 13.91 30.43 -8.09
C LYS A 3 12.69 30.36 -7.14
N MET A 4 11.86 31.41 -7.05
CA MET A 4 10.71 31.45 -6.13
C MET A 4 9.55 30.54 -6.56
N LYS A 5 9.29 30.37 -7.86
CA LYS A 5 8.22 29.48 -8.34
C LYS A 5 8.49 28.00 -8.08
N ASN A 6 9.77 27.62 -7.99
CA ASN A 6 10.17 26.22 -7.85
C ASN A 6 9.97 25.71 -6.41
N THR A 7 10.29 26.54 -5.41
CA THR A 7 10.15 26.20 -3.99
C THR A 7 8.69 26.13 -3.56
N GLU A 8 7.85 27.04 -4.08
CA GLU A 8 6.42 27.09 -3.79
C GLU A 8 5.67 25.87 -4.38
N SER A 9 6.04 25.45 -5.60
CA SER A 9 5.50 24.25 -6.25
C SER A 9 5.91 22.95 -5.55
N ILE A 10 7.16 22.85 -5.06
CA ILE A 10 7.63 21.69 -4.29
C ILE A 10 6.88 21.60 -2.95
N SER A 11 6.74 22.73 -2.25
CA SER A 11 5.99 22.79 -0.99
C SER A 11 4.51 22.40 -1.15
N GLN A 12 3.88 22.76 -2.28
CA GLN A 12 2.51 22.35 -2.58
C GLN A 12 2.40 20.84 -2.86
N GLY A 13 3.37 20.28 -3.59
CA GLY A 13 3.43 18.84 -3.86
C GLY A 13 3.56 18.00 -2.58
N ILE A 14 4.44 18.41 -1.65
CA ILE A 14 4.62 17.75 -0.35
C ILE A 14 3.35 17.88 0.51
N ALA A 15 2.72 19.05 0.56
CA ALA A 15 1.49 19.25 1.32
C ALA A 15 0.34 18.37 0.81
N HIS A 16 0.21 18.24 -0.52
CA HIS A 16 -0.77 17.36 -1.14
C HIS A 16 -0.48 15.89 -0.87
N ALA A 17 0.77 15.46 -1.02
CA ALA A 17 1.19 14.09 -0.71
C ALA A 17 0.92 13.72 0.76
N ASN A 18 1.18 14.64 1.70
CA ASN A 18 0.82 14.45 3.11
C ASN A 18 -0.69 14.31 3.34
N THR A 19 -1.51 15.05 2.59
CA THR A 19 -2.97 14.94 2.68
C THR A 19 -3.44 13.55 2.25
N ILE A 20 -2.96 13.07 1.09
CA ILE A 20 -3.26 11.73 0.58
C ILE A 20 -2.83 10.67 1.60
N LEU A 21 -1.60 10.77 2.11
CA LEU A 21 -1.05 9.79 3.06
C LEU A 21 -1.80 9.80 4.39
N ASN A 22 -2.23 10.96 4.88
CA ASN A 22 -3.01 11.07 6.10
C ASN A 22 -4.39 10.39 5.94
N ASP A 23 -5.07 10.63 4.82
CA ASP A 23 -6.35 9.97 4.55
C ASP A 23 -6.19 8.46 4.41
N TYR A 24 -5.14 8.02 3.71
CA TYR A 24 -4.79 6.61 3.62
C TYR A 24 -4.48 6.00 5.00
N GLY A 25 -3.68 6.69 5.83
CA GLY A 25 -3.34 6.26 7.19
C GLY A 25 -4.57 6.13 8.09
N LYS A 26 -5.56 7.01 7.96
CA LYS A 26 -6.85 6.88 8.67
C LYS A 26 -7.56 5.60 8.27
N VAL A 27 -7.60 5.26 6.98
CA VAL A 27 -8.17 3.99 6.51
C VAL A 27 -7.42 2.81 7.12
N LEU A 28 -6.08 2.81 7.07
CA LEU A 28 -5.28 1.75 7.68
C LEU A 28 -5.51 1.61 9.19
N SER A 29 -5.79 2.71 9.91
CA SER A 29 -6.07 2.65 11.35
C SER A 29 -7.39 1.96 11.71
N ILE A 30 -8.31 1.84 10.75
CA ILE A 30 -9.63 1.21 10.95
C ILE A 30 -9.54 -0.31 10.72
N PHE A 31 -8.63 -0.76 9.85
CA PHE A 31 -8.50 -2.18 9.50
C PHE A 31 -7.39 -2.84 10.31
N ASP A 32 -7.73 -3.92 11.00
CA ASP A 32 -6.75 -4.74 11.71
C ASP A 32 -5.85 -5.46 10.70
N GLN A 33 -4.53 -5.44 10.96
CA GLN A 33 -3.50 -6.09 10.14
C GLN A 33 -3.65 -7.61 10.07
N SER A 34 -4.53 -8.19 10.90
CA SER A 34 -4.92 -9.61 10.85
C SER A 34 -5.80 -9.97 9.65
N THR A 35 -6.35 -8.98 8.93
CA THR A 35 -7.23 -9.22 7.77
C THR A 35 -6.41 -9.30 6.49
N TYR A 36 -6.44 -10.45 5.80
CA TYR A 36 -5.69 -10.66 4.56
C TYR A 36 -6.18 -9.82 3.36
N GLY A 37 -7.22 -8.99 3.50
CA GLY A 37 -7.69 -8.13 2.41
C GLY A 37 -8.60 -7.00 2.89
N ILE A 38 -8.52 -5.87 2.21
CA ILE A 38 -9.35 -4.67 2.41
C ILE A 38 -10.05 -4.36 1.07
N PRO A 39 -11.33 -3.98 1.04
CA PRO A 39 -11.98 -3.63 -0.22
C PRO A 39 -11.39 -2.35 -0.80
N VAL A 40 -11.08 -2.37 -2.09
CA VAL A 40 -10.54 -1.22 -2.82
C VAL A 40 -11.50 -0.04 -2.80
N SER A 41 -12.81 -0.28 -2.70
CA SER A 41 -13.83 0.77 -2.54
C SER A 41 -13.68 1.60 -1.25
N LYS A 42 -12.84 1.16 -0.30
CA LYS A 42 -12.52 1.89 0.94
C LYS A 42 -11.30 2.80 0.81
N LEU A 43 -10.58 2.74 -0.30
CA LEU A 43 -9.50 3.68 -0.53
C LEU A 43 -10.04 5.11 -0.73
N PRO A 44 -9.44 6.11 -0.09
CA PRO A 44 -9.86 7.50 -0.23
C PRO A 44 -9.34 8.15 -1.52
N HIS A 45 -8.26 7.60 -2.06
CA HIS A 45 -7.55 8.03 -3.28
C HIS A 45 -7.18 6.77 -4.08
N ASP A 46 -6.95 6.89 -5.38
CA ASP A 46 -6.57 5.72 -6.15
C ASP A 46 -5.17 5.19 -5.75
N LYS A 47 -4.88 3.92 -6.07
CA LYS A 47 -3.61 3.30 -5.68
C LYS A 47 -2.40 4.04 -6.25
N ILE A 48 -2.51 4.58 -7.46
CA ILE A 48 -1.41 5.26 -8.14
C ILE A 48 -1.14 6.61 -7.45
N GLU A 49 -2.17 7.34 -7.08
CA GLU A 49 -2.07 8.59 -6.30
C GLU A 49 -1.38 8.35 -4.95
N ILE A 50 -1.75 7.29 -4.24
CA ILE A 50 -1.12 6.94 -2.95
C ILE A 50 0.34 6.54 -3.16
N LYS A 51 0.64 5.70 -4.16
CA LYS A 51 2.02 5.33 -4.51
C LYS A 51 2.87 6.58 -4.79
N ASN A 52 2.38 7.49 -5.61
CA ASN A 52 3.07 8.73 -5.96
C ASN A 52 3.29 9.62 -4.73
N ALA A 53 2.28 9.75 -3.87
CA ALA A 53 2.39 10.51 -2.62
C ALA A 53 3.49 9.93 -1.71
N ILE A 54 3.53 8.61 -1.54
CA ILE A 54 4.57 7.94 -0.75
C ILE A 54 5.97 8.17 -1.36
N GLN A 55 6.10 8.04 -2.68
CA GLN A 55 7.38 8.26 -3.39
C GLN A 55 7.87 9.70 -3.21
N ILE A 56 6.99 10.71 -3.33
CA ILE A 56 7.32 12.12 -3.08
C ILE A 56 7.83 12.29 -1.65
N LEU A 57 7.13 11.74 -0.66
CA LEU A 57 7.54 11.88 0.74
C LEU A 57 8.84 11.12 1.05
N LEU A 58 9.08 9.97 0.43
CA LEU A 58 10.35 9.26 0.53
C LEU A 58 11.52 10.06 -0.05
N LEU A 59 11.31 10.75 -1.17
CA LEU A 59 12.32 11.57 -1.82
C LEU A 59 12.66 12.82 -1.00
N GLU A 60 11.63 13.49 -0.50
CA GLU A 60 11.78 14.82 0.13
C GLU A 60 12.03 14.76 1.63
N LEU A 61 11.53 13.74 2.33
CA LEU A 61 11.57 13.63 3.81
C LEU A 61 12.20 12.32 4.31
N GLY A 62 12.20 11.27 3.47
CA GLY A 62 12.53 9.91 3.91
C GLY A 62 13.99 9.67 4.29
N SER A 63 14.92 10.52 3.88
CA SER A 63 16.34 10.40 4.23
C SER A 63 16.67 10.91 5.64
N GLU A 64 15.77 11.69 6.24
CA GLU A 64 16.02 12.36 7.53
C GLU A 64 15.52 11.54 8.72
N ASP A 65 14.56 10.63 8.52
CA ASP A 65 13.94 9.80 9.56
C ASP A 65 13.74 8.35 9.08
N ALA A 66 14.57 7.44 9.60
CA ALA A 66 14.52 6.02 9.27
C ALA A 66 13.18 5.36 9.63
N LYS A 67 12.49 5.82 10.69
CA LYS A 67 11.19 5.28 11.10
C LYS A 67 10.10 5.75 10.16
N LEU A 68 10.14 7.01 9.73
CA LEU A 68 9.25 7.52 8.70
C LEU A 68 9.46 6.77 7.39
N GLN A 69 10.72 6.55 6.99
CA GLN A 69 11.07 5.80 5.80
C GLN A 69 10.51 4.38 5.83
N GLU A 70 10.71 3.66 6.94
CA GLU A 70 10.18 2.30 7.13
C GLU A 70 8.64 2.28 7.08
N GLY A 71 7.99 3.26 7.71
CA GLY A 71 6.54 3.42 7.67
C GLY A 71 6.01 3.66 6.26
N LEU A 72 6.69 4.50 5.47
CA LEU A 72 6.36 4.78 4.08
C LEU A 72 6.54 3.54 3.18
N ILE A 73 7.65 2.81 3.34
CA ILE A 73 7.92 1.55 2.62
C ILE A 73 6.84 0.51 2.95
N THR A 74 6.54 0.33 4.23
CA THR A 74 5.53 -0.62 4.70
C THR A 74 4.13 -0.23 4.20
N GLY A 75 3.77 1.05 4.28
CA GLY A 75 2.52 1.58 3.77
C GLY A 75 2.36 1.38 2.26
N TYR A 76 3.46 1.46 1.50
CA TYR A 76 3.49 1.18 0.05
C TYR A 76 3.13 -0.28 -0.23
N ALA A 77 3.73 -1.23 0.50
CA ALA A 77 3.46 -2.65 0.32
C ALA A 77 2.04 -3.05 0.75
N ILE A 78 1.50 -2.44 1.80
CA ILE A 78 0.12 -2.69 2.27
C ILE A 78 -0.92 -2.37 1.19
N LEU A 79 -0.62 -1.53 0.19
CA LEU A 79 -1.53 -1.29 -0.95
C LEU A 79 -1.93 -2.56 -1.71
N ALA A 80 -1.12 -3.62 -1.65
CA ALA A 80 -1.47 -4.92 -2.23
C ALA A 80 -2.66 -5.59 -1.53
N GLN A 81 -2.89 -5.31 -0.24
CA GLN A 81 -4.02 -5.85 0.51
C GLN A 81 -5.36 -5.26 0.06
N PHE A 82 -5.35 -4.11 -0.64
CA PHE A 82 -6.56 -3.54 -1.21
C PHE A 82 -6.97 -4.27 -2.49
N ILE A 83 -7.93 -5.16 -2.40
CA ILE A 83 -8.37 -6.00 -3.52
C ILE A 83 -9.81 -5.66 -3.93
N SER A 84 -10.28 -6.21 -5.05
CA SER A 84 -11.67 -6.00 -5.46
C SER A 84 -12.66 -6.47 -4.39
N ASP A 85 -13.75 -5.74 -4.24
CA ASP A 85 -14.83 -6.05 -3.30
C ASP A 85 -15.36 -7.49 -3.50
N GLU A 86 -15.43 -7.98 -4.74
CA GLU A 86 -15.78 -9.37 -5.05
C GLU A 86 -14.83 -10.40 -4.41
N LYS A 87 -13.52 -10.13 -4.41
CA LYS A 87 -12.53 -11.01 -3.75
C LYS A 87 -12.70 -10.94 -2.22
N ILE A 88 -13.06 -9.79 -1.67
CA ILE A 88 -13.37 -9.65 -0.24
C ILE A 88 -14.57 -10.50 0.14
N GLU A 89 -15.64 -10.53 -0.67
CA GLU A 89 -16.79 -11.40 -0.40
C GLU A 89 -16.39 -12.88 -0.32
N ILE A 90 -15.46 -13.33 -1.16
CA ILE A 90 -14.94 -14.71 -1.12
C ILE A 90 -14.18 -14.95 0.18
N LEU A 91 -13.30 -14.04 0.61
CA LEU A 91 -12.55 -14.16 1.86
C LEU A 91 -13.48 -14.18 3.09
N VAL A 92 -14.54 -13.36 3.11
CA VAL A 92 -15.55 -13.36 4.18
C VAL A 92 -16.32 -14.68 4.24
N LYS A 93 -16.71 -15.21 3.07
CA LYS A 93 -17.37 -16.52 2.97
C LYS A 93 -16.46 -17.64 3.47
N ALA A 94 -15.18 -17.62 3.10
CA ALA A 94 -14.18 -18.58 3.56
C ALA A 94 -13.99 -18.54 5.08
N ASN A 95 -13.91 -17.35 5.68
CA ASN A 95 -13.78 -17.21 7.13
C ASN A 95 -14.98 -17.82 7.89
N SER A 96 -16.18 -17.72 7.31
CA SER A 96 -17.40 -18.30 7.87
C SER A 96 -17.45 -19.83 7.77
N ILE A 97 -16.67 -20.43 6.86
CA ILE A 97 -16.60 -21.89 6.66
C ILE A 97 -15.69 -22.55 7.70
N PHE A 98 -14.59 -21.91 8.10
CA PHE A 98 -13.66 -22.46 9.08
C PHE A 98 -14.29 -22.72 10.47
N ASN A 99 -15.46 -22.11 10.74
CA ASN A 99 -16.21 -22.29 11.98
C ASN A 99 -17.35 -23.32 11.88
N LYS A 100 -17.45 -24.09 10.79
CA LYS A 100 -18.48 -25.12 10.60
C LYS A 100 -17.96 -26.52 10.91
N ASP A 101 -18.77 -27.32 11.59
CA ASP A 101 -18.46 -28.71 11.96
C ASP A 101 -18.45 -29.69 10.78
N ASN A 102 -18.99 -29.31 9.62
CA ASN A 102 -19.07 -30.17 8.43
C ASN A 102 -18.73 -29.39 7.17
N VAL A 103 -17.68 -29.82 6.47
CA VAL A 103 -17.13 -29.17 5.28
C VAL A 103 -17.59 -29.96 4.06
N ASP A 104 -18.46 -29.36 3.25
CA ASP A 104 -18.88 -29.95 1.98
C ASP A 104 -17.93 -29.57 0.83
N LYS A 105 -18.16 -30.13 -0.36
CA LYS A 105 -17.33 -29.87 -1.55
C LYS A 105 -17.30 -28.38 -1.92
N THR A 106 -18.42 -27.67 -1.79
CA THR A 106 -18.52 -26.23 -2.07
C THR A 106 -17.69 -25.42 -1.08
N SER A 107 -17.67 -25.82 0.19
CA SER A 107 -16.85 -25.22 1.25
C SER A 107 -15.36 -25.37 0.95
N TYR A 108 -14.95 -26.53 0.43
CA TYR A 108 -13.57 -26.76 -0.01
C TYR A 108 -13.17 -25.85 -1.19
N GLU A 109 -14.02 -25.73 -2.22
CA GLU A 109 -13.76 -24.87 -3.39
C GLU A 109 -13.62 -23.39 -3.02
N ILE A 110 -14.43 -22.90 -2.07
CA ILE A 110 -14.32 -21.54 -1.54
C ILE A 110 -13.00 -21.35 -0.76
N ALA A 111 -12.63 -22.31 0.08
CA ALA A 111 -11.37 -22.25 0.83
C ALA A 111 -10.14 -22.27 -0.10
N GLU A 112 -10.17 -23.09 -1.15
CA GLU A 112 -9.11 -23.12 -2.17
C GLU A 112 -9.01 -21.78 -2.90
N THR A 113 -10.15 -21.19 -3.27
CA THR A 113 -10.19 -19.87 -3.95
C THR A 113 -9.67 -18.77 -3.03
N ALA A 114 -10.04 -18.78 -1.75
CA ALA A 114 -9.52 -17.84 -0.75
C ALA A 114 -8.00 -17.98 -0.58
N SER A 115 -7.47 -19.21 -0.55
CA SER A 115 -6.03 -19.46 -0.50
C SER A 115 -5.30 -18.87 -1.72
N LYS A 116 -5.86 -19.02 -2.92
CA LYS A 116 -5.32 -18.39 -4.15
C LYS A 116 -5.31 -16.87 -4.05
N ILE A 117 -6.37 -16.26 -3.52
CA ILE A 117 -6.44 -14.80 -3.30
C ILE A 117 -5.35 -14.35 -2.31
N ILE A 118 -5.21 -15.03 -1.17
CA ILE A 118 -4.20 -14.70 -0.15
C ILE A 118 -2.79 -14.80 -0.71
N ASN A 119 -2.51 -15.84 -1.49
CA ASN A 119 -1.19 -16.02 -2.11
C ASN A 119 -0.92 -14.94 -3.16
N ALA A 120 -1.92 -14.54 -3.95
CA ALA A 120 -1.77 -13.42 -4.88
C ALA A 120 -1.44 -12.11 -4.14
N ILE A 121 -2.10 -11.83 -3.01
CA ILE A 121 -1.81 -10.64 -2.19
C ILE A 121 -0.37 -10.66 -1.67
N LYS A 122 0.13 -11.82 -1.22
CA LYS A 122 1.52 -11.96 -0.78
C LYS A 122 2.52 -11.68 -1.90
N LEU A 123 2.27 -12.22 -3.10
CA LEU A 123 3.11 -11.95 -4.27
C LEU A 123 3.07 -10.47 -4.64
N ASP A 124 1.88 -9.87 -4.68
CA ASP A 124 1.72 -8.43 -4.95
C ASP A 124 2.46 -7.58 -3.89
N MET A 125 2.43 -7.97 -2.62
CA MET A 125 3.20 -7.30 -1.56
C MET A 125 4.72 -7.38 -1.82
N GLU A 126 5.23 -8.54 -2.19
CA GLU A 126 6.65 -8.72 -2.54
C GLU A 126 7.03 -7.89 -3.77
N GLU A 127 6.17 -7.84 -4.79
CA GLU A 127 6.37 -7.01 -5.97
C GLU A 127 6.43 -5.52 -5.61
N LEU A 128 5.50 -5.02 -4.78
CA LEU A 128 5.48 -3.64 -4.33
C LEU A 128 6.68 -3.30 -3.44
N MET A 129 7.13 -4.24 -2.61
CA MET A 129 8.37 -4.09 -1.84
C MET A 129 9.59 -3.97 -2.76
N ASN A 130 9.69 -4.80 -3.79
CA ASN A 130 10.78 -4.71 -4.76
C ASN A 130 10.72 -3.40 -5.54
N GLU A 131 9.53 -2.98 -5.96
CA GLU A 131 9.28 -1.72 -6.67
C GLU A 131 9.80 -0.51 -5.87
N ILE A 132 9.44 -0.42 -4.58
CA ILE A 132 9.83 0.72 -3.75
C ILE A 132 11.32 0.70 -3.39
N GLN A 133 11.91 -0.48 -3.19
CA GLN A 133 13.36 -0.61 -2.95
C GLN A 133 14.19 -0.20 -4.17
N LEU A 134 13.73 -0.56 -5.38
CA LEU A 134 14.34 -0.10 -6.63
C LEU A 134 14.22 1.43 -6.80
N TYR A 135 13.08 2.01 -6.43
CA TYR A 135 12.90 3.47 -6.44
C TYR A 135 13.91 4.17 -5.51
N ILE A 136 14.03 3.71 -4.27
CA ILE A 136 14.97 4.27 -3.28
C ILE A 136 16.42 4.14 -3.77
N SER A 137 16.81 2.96 -4.23
CA SER A 137 18.19 2.68 -4.69
C SER A 137 18.61 3.57 -5.86
N LYS A 138 17.69 3.81 -6.82
CA LYS A 138 17.94 4.71 -7.96
C LYS A 138 18.14 6.15 -7.50
N ASN A 139 17.32 6.63 -6.57
CA ASN A 139 17.39 8.01 -6.12
C ASN A 139 18.59 8.28 -5.20
N GLN A 140 19.03 7.30 -4.40
CA GLN A 140 20.29 7.39 -3.65
C GLN A 140 21.51 7.43 -4.58
N SER A 141 21.53 6.62 -5.65
CA SER A 141 22.63 6.60 -6.62
C SER A 141 22.77 7.93 -7.38
N ASN A 142 21.66 8.60 -7.68
CA ASN A 142 21.65 9.89 -8.38
C ASN A 142 22.13 11.05 -7.48
N SER A 143 21.86 10.98 -6.17
CA SER A 143 22.32 12.01 -5.21
C SER A 143 23.84 12.02 -5.02
N ASN A 144 24.50 10.86 -5.12
CA ASN A 144 25.94 10.71 -4.96
C ASN A 144 26.76 11.09 -6.20
N GLN A 145 26.14 11.27 -7.37
CA GLN A 145 26.82 11.72 -8.60
C GLN A 145 26.78 13.24 -8.80
N SER A 146 26.03 13.96 -7.96
CA SER A 146 25.84 15.42 -8.06
C SER A 146 26.57 16.21 -6.97
N SER A 147 27.43 15.54 -6.17
CA SER A 147 28.24 16.14 -5.10
C SER A 147 29.70 16.26 -5.50
#